data_AF-A0A1E5ADM7-F1
#
_entry.id   AF-A0A1E5ADM7-F1
#
_cell.length_a   1.000
_cell.length_b   1.000
_cell.length_c   1.000
_cell.angle_alpha   90.00
_cell.angle_beta   90.00
_cell.angle_gamma   90.00
#
_symmetry.space_group_name_H-M   'P 1'
#
loop_
_entity.id
_entity.type
_entity.pdbx_description
1 polymer ?
#
loop_
_entity_poly.entity_id
_entity_poly.type
_entity_poly.pdbx_seq_one_letter_code
_entity_poly.pdbx_strand_id
1 'polypeptide(L)'
;MILYFQFRSFVTSLFIFAGIAVAFAGGFILIWLYGQDWFLNINFFGENLRTLFQIHTINLSVAVWVGFIALFGIATDDGVVMTTFLSQTFKKNRPKTYQEVRNSVIEAGEKRIRPCLMTTATTILALLPILTSTGRGSDIMIPMAIPAFGGMLVALITLFVVPVLFSWKEELEIKNERIN
;
A
#
# COMPACT_ATOMS: atom_id res chain seq x y z
N MET A 1 -9.80 11.06 -12.78
CA MET A 1 -10.79 10.89 -13.88
C MET A 1 -10.80 9.48 -14.46
N ILE A 2 -9.66 8.84 -14.75
CA ILE A 2 -9.63 7.49 -15.37
C ILE A 2 -10.33 6.42 -14.51
N LEU A 3 -10.07 6.38 -13.19
CA LEU A 3 -10.71 5.42 -12.27
C LEU A 3 -12.24 5.52 -12.23
N TYR A 4 -12.76 6.75 -12.27
CA TYR A 4 -14.20 7.00 -12.29
C TYR A 4 -14.84 6.40 -13.55
N PHE A 5 -14.21 6.57 -14.72
CA PHE A 5 -14.71 6.00 -15.96
C PHE A 5 -14.59 4.46 -16.01
N GLN A 6 -13.57 3.89 -15.37
CA GLN A 6 -13.37 2.43 -15.31
C GLN A 6 -14.45 1.74 -14.47
N PHE A 7 -14.75 2.25 -13.27
CA PHE A 7 -15.66 1.59 -12.33
C PHE A 7 -17.08 2.15 -12.33
N ARG A 8 -17.34 3.26 -13.05
CA ARG A 8 -18.61 4.00 -13.06
C ARG A 8 -19.20 4.29 -11.67
N SER A 9 -18.35 4.36 -10.65
CA SER A 9 -18.74 4.60 -9.26
C SER A 9 -17.74 5.50 -8.56
N PHE A 10 -18.24 6.61 -8.01
CA PHE A 10 -17.45 7.58 -7.24
C PHE A 10 -16.96 6.98 -5.91
N VAL A 11 -17.82 6.20 -5.24
CA VAL A 11 -17.54 5.60 -3.92
C VAL A 11 -16.39 4.60 -4.01
N THR A 12 -16.37 3.77 -5.06
CA THR A 12 -15.30 2.80 -5.27
C THR A 12 -13.94 3.47 -5.51
N SER A 13 -13.94 4.60 -6.23
CA SER A 13 -12.71 5.39 -6.42
C SER A 13 -12.21 5.96 -5.09
N LEU A 14 -13.11 6.39 -4.21
CA LEU A 14 -12.76 6.90 -2.89
C LEU A 14 -12.07 5.85 -2.01
N PHE A 15 -12.48 4.58 -2.10
CA PHE A 15 -11.82 3.49 -1.37
C PHE A 15 -10.38 3.25 -1.84
N ILE A 16 -10.11 3.38 -3.14
CA ILE A 16 -8.75 3.32 -3.68
C ILE A 16 -7.91 4.46 -3.10
N PHE A 17 -8.45 5.68 -3.09
CA PHE A 17 -7.76 6.84 -2.50
C PHE A 17 -7.48 6.67 -1.00
N ALA A 18 -8.39 6.04 -0.24
CA ALA A 18 -8.13 5.71 1.16
C ALA A 18 -6.93 4.76 1.32
N GLY A 19 -6.78 3.76 0.43
CA GLY A 19 -5.60 2.89 0.41
C GLY A 19 -4.30 3.65 0.13
N ILE A 20 -4.32 4.60 -0.79
CA ILE A 20 -3.17 5.47 -1.11
C ILE A 20 -2.76 6.29 0.13
N ALA A 21 -3.71 6.85 0.86
CA ALA A 21 -3.43 7.61 2.08
C ALA A 21 -2.71 6.75 3.14
N VAL A 22 -3.12 5.49 3.30
CA VAL A 22 -2.46 4.54 4.20
C VAL A 22 -1.03 4.22 3.75
N ALA A 23 -0.80 4.03 2.45
CA ALA A 23 0.55 3.83 1.92
C ALA A 23 1.44 5.06 2.18
N PHE A 24 0.91 6.27 1.96
CA PHE A 24 1.62 7.52 2.24
C PHE A 24 1.98 7.66 3.72
N ALA A 25 1.07 7.27 4.61
CA ALA A 25 1.37 7.23 6.05
C ALA A 25 2.58 6.33 6.34
N GLY A 26 2.71 5.18 5.68
CA GLY A 26 3.89 4.33 5.78
C GLY A 26 5.19 4.99 5.32
N GLY A 27 5.14 5.74 4.21
CA GLY A 27 6.28 6.53 3.75
C GLY A 27 6.71 7.59 4.77
N PHE A 28 5.77 8.35 5.32
CA PHE A 28 6.05 9.35 6.35
C PHE A 28 6.54 8.72 7.66
N ILE A 29 5.94 7.61 8.09
CA ILE A 29 6.36 6.87 9.29
C ILE A 29 7.81 6.42 9.14
N LEU A 30 8.19 5.88 7.99
CA LEU A 30 9.57 5.42 7.79
C LEU A 30 10.56 6.58 7.77
N ILE A 31 10.25 7.71 7.11
CA ILE A 31 11.09 8.92 7.16
C ILE A 31 11.26 9.39 8.61
N TRP A 32 10.16 9.39 9.38
CA TRP A 32 10.22 9.78 10.78
C TRP A 32 11.07 8.81 11.62
N LEU A 33 10.97 7.50 11.38
CA LEU A 33 11.79 6.48 12.03
C LEU A 33 13.27 6.62 11.69
N TYR A 34 13.62 6.99 10.45
CA TYR A 34 15.00 7.28 10.05
C TYR A 34 15.63 8.44 10.84
N GLY A 35 14.80 9.36 11.37
CA GLY A 35 15.23 10.43 12.26
C GLY A 35 15.45 10.00 13.71
N GLN A 36 15.09 8.77 14.11
CA GLN A 36 15.19 8.30 15.49
C GLN A 36 16.50 7.54 15.74
N ASP A 37 17.20 7.86 16.84
CA ASP A 37 18.50 7.24 17.15
C ASP A 37 18.45 5.76 17.53
N TRP A 38 17.29 5.28 17.97
CA TRP A 38 17.08 3.88 18.33
C TRP A 38 16.76 2.99 17.11
N PHE A 39 16.34 3.58 15.99
CA PHE A 39 15.83 2.84 14.85
C PHE A 39 16.97 2.10 14.12
N LEU A 40 16.81 0.79 13.95
CA LEU A 40 17.80 -0.13 13.37
C LEU A 40 19.20 -0.04 14.02
N ASN A 41 19.30 0.46 15.25
CA ASN A 41 20.54 0.48 16.03
C ASN A 41 20.78 -0.90 16.68
N ILE A 42 20.94 -1.92 15.85
CA ILE A 42 21.20 -3.30 16.25
C ILE A 42 22.48 -3.73 15.55
N ASN A 43 23.42 -4.29 16.32
CA ASN A 43 24.64 -4.88 15.79
C ASN A 43 24.32 -6.28 15.27
N PHE A 44 24.52 -6.50 13.97
CA PHE A 44 24.28 -7.77 13.32
C PHE A 44 25.54 -8.16 12.55
N PHE A 45 26.10 -9.34 12.83
CA PHE A 45 27.36 -9.81 12.22
C PHE A 45 28.58 -8.88 12.39
N GLY A 46 28.61 -8.07 13.46
CA GLY A 46 29.74 -7.16 13.75
C GLY A 46 29.63 -5.79 13.08
N GLU A 47 28.64 -5.57 12.21
CA GLU A 47 28.31 -4.28 11.60
C GLU A 47 26.98 -3.74 12.16
N ASN A 48 26.85 -2.43 12.25
CA ASN A 48 25.61 -1.80 12.71
C ASN A 48 24.64 -1.64 11.53
N LEU A 49 23.42 -2.17 11.66
CA LEU A 49 22.40 -2.07 10.60
C LEU A 49 22.08 -0.61 10.24
N ARG A 50 22.20 0.32 11.19
CA ARG A 50 22.03 1.76 10.95
C ARG A 50 23.04 2.31 9.95
N THR A 51 24.30 1.88 10.05
CA THR A 51 25.37 2.27 9.13
C THR A 51 25.17 1.61 7.77
N LEU A 52 24.77 0.34 7.77
CA LEU A 52 24.53 -0.43 6.55
C LEU A 52 23.39 0.16 5.71
N PHE A 53 22.32 0.64 6.33
CA PHE A 53 21.19 1.31 5.68
C PHE A 53 21.34 2.84 5.58
N GLN A 54 22.53 3.39 5.90
CA GLN A 54 22.84 4.81 5.84
C GLN A 54 21.77 5.70 6.50
N ILE A 55 21.33 5.29 7.68
CA ILE A 55 20.21 5.93 8.37
C ILE A 55 20.72 7.22 9.01
N HIS A 56 20.45 8.30 8.31
CA HIS A 56 20.67 9.67 8.77
C HIS A 56 19.37 10.45 8.72
N THR A 57 19.37 11.62 9.38
CA THR A 57 18.25 12.55 9.29
C THR A 57 18.09 13.02 7.86
N ILE A 58 16.96 12.69 7.24
CA ILE A 58 16.66 13.07 5.86
C ILE A 58 15.74 14.27 5.87
N ASN A 59 16.19 15.34 5.20
CA ASN A 59 15.37 16.51 4.95
C ASN A 59 14.35 16.21 3.85
N LEU A 60 13.15 16.79 3.97
CA LEU A 60 12.13 16.73 2.93
C LEU A 60 12.63 17.47 1.69
N SER A 61 13.18 16.71 0.75
CA SER A 61 13.77 17.22 -0.50
C SER A 61 12.91 16.85 -1.72
N VAL A 62 13.27 17.39 -2.89
CA VAL A 62 12.62 17.04 -4.15
C VAL A 62 12.72 15.52 -4.41
N ALA A 63 13.84 14.89 -4.05
CA ALA A 63 14.03 13.45 -4.22
C ALA A 63 13.03 12.62 -3.40
N VAL A 64 12.73 13.04 -2.16
CA VAL A 64 11.71 12.41 -1.31
C VAL A 64 10.33 12.49 -1.96
N TRP A 65 9.97 13.65 -2.51
CA TRP A 65 8.69 13.82 -3.21
C TRP A 65 8.58 12.96 -4.47
N VAL A 66 9.67 12.78 -5.22
CA VAL A 66 9.72 11.83 -6.34
C VAL A 66 9.43 10.40 -5.87
N GLY A 67 9.95 10.01 -4.70
CA GLY A 67 9.61 8.73 -4.05
C GLY A 67 8.12 8.58 -3.75
N PHE A 68 7.47 9.64 -3.23
CA PHE A 68 6.02 9.63 -3.00
C PHE A 68 5.20 9.56 -4.28
N ILE A 69 5.66 10.15 -5.38
CA ILE A 69 5.01 10.02 -6.69
C ILE A 69 5.09 8.57 -7.19
N ALA A 70 6.25 7.92 -7.04
CA ALA A 70 6.38 6.51 -7.37
C ALA A 70 5.44 5.63 -6.50
N LEU A 71 5.39 5.90 -5.19
CA LEU A 71 4.48 5.21 -4.28
C LEU A 71 3.00 5.41 -4.64
N PHE A 72 2.62 6.61 -5.07
CA PHE A 72 1.26 6.90 -5.53
C PHE A 72 0.84 5.99 -6.68
N GLY A 73 1.73 5.80 -7.67
CA GLY A 73 1.48 4.90 -8.80
C GLY A 73 1.28 3.46 -8.34
N ILE A 74 2.19 2.94 -7.52
CA ILE A 74 2.13 1.55 -7.03
C ILE A 74 0.86 1.33 -6.19
N ALA A 75 0.54 2.26 -5.28
CA ALA A 75 -0.65 2.17 -4.43
C ALA A 75 -1.96 2.28 -5.24
N THR A 76 -1.96 3.07 -6.32
CA THR A 76 -3.11 3.16 -7.23
C THR A 76 -3.33 1.84 -7.95
N ASP A 77 -2.29 1.22 -8.50
CA ASP A 77 -2.36 -0.07 -9.17
C ASP A 77 -2.89 -1.15 -8.23
N ASP A 78 -2.37 -1.21 -7.00
CA ASP A 78 -2.81 -2.16 -5.98
C ASP A 78 -4.30 -2.01 -5.64
N GLY A 79 -4.79 -0.77 -5.53
CA GLY A 79 -6.20 -0.48 -5.27
C GLY A 79 -7.12 -0.84 -6.44
N VAL A 80 -6.69 -0.58 -7.68
CA VAL A 80 -7.42 -0.95 -8.90
C VAL A 80 -7.54 -2.47 -9.02
N VAL A 81 -6.44 -3.18 -8.77
CA VAL A 81 -6.41 -4.64 -8.80
C VAL A 81 -7.38 -5.22 -7.77
N MET A 82 -7.35 -4.74 -6.51
CA MET A 82 -8.28 -5.20 -5.47
C MET A 82 -9.74 -4.97 -5.85
N THR A 83 -10.04 -3.76 -6.33
CA THR A 83 -11.39 -3.40 -6.74
C THR A 83 -11.88 -4.27 -7.89
N THR A 84 -11.00 -4.62 -8.82
CA THR A 84 -11.31 -5.51 -9.94
C THR A 84 -11.64 -6.91 -9.45
N PHE A 85 -10.86 -7.48 -8.52
CA PHE A 85 -11.14 -8.78 -7.91
C PHE A 85 -12.45 -8.79 -7.13
N LEU A 86 -12.73 -7.74 -6.35
CA LEU A 86 -14.00 -7.57 -5.65
C LEU A 86 -15.16 -7.51 -6.65
N SER A 87 -15.08 -6.65 -7.67
CA SER A 87 -16.16 -6.50 -8.66
C SER A 87 -16.43 -7.81 -9.42
N GLN A 88 -15.39 -8.55 -9.79
CA GLN A 88 -15.54 -9.84 -10.47
C GLN A 88 -16.19 -10.89 -9.55
N THR A 89 -15.77 -10.94 -8.29
CA THR A 89 -16.31 -11.91 -7.32
C THR A 89 -17.77 -11.60 -6.98
N PHE A 90 -18.13 -10.32 -6.80
CA PHE A 90 -19.50 -9.90 -6.55
C PHE A 90 -20.42 -10.11 -7.76
N LYS A 91 -19.92 -9.89 -8.98
CA LYS A 91 -20.68 -10.20 -10.20
C LYS A 91 -20.97 -11.69 -10.36
N LYS A 92 -20.03 -12.54 -9.93
CA LYS A 92 -20.15 -14.01 -9.99
C LYS A 92 -21.11 -14.54 -8.92
N ASN A 93 -20.93 -14.12 -7.67
CA ASN A 93 -21.64 -14.70 -6.52
C ASN A 93 -23.00 -14.03 -6.27
N ARG A 94 -23.20 -12.78 -6.70
CA ARG A 94 -24.42 -11.96 -6.46
C ARG A 94 -24.97 -12.12 -5.03
N PRO A 95 -24.16 -11.78 -4.01
CA PRO A 95 -24.55 -11.97 -2.62
C PRO A 95 -25.80 -11.14 -2.27
N LYS A 96 -26.76 -11.75 -1.57
CA LYS A 96 -28.01 -11.13 -1.10
C LYS A 96 -28.09 -11.02 0.43
N THR A 97 -27.17 -11.66 1.12
CA THR A 97 -27.12 -11.69 2.59
C THR A 97 -25.77 -11.19 3.10
N TYR A 98 -25.74 -10.58 4.29
CA TYR A 98 -24.51 -10.14 4.97
C TYR A 98 -23.42 -11.23 5.00
N GLN A 99 -23.80 -12.48 5.28
CA GLN A 99 -22.88 -13.62 5.29
C GLN A 99 -22.24 -13.86 3.91
N GLU A 100 -23.01 -13.73 2.83
CA GLU A 100 -22.55 -13.96 1.46
C GLU A 100 -21.65 -12.82 0.97
N VAL A 101 -21.92 -11.58 1.39
CA VAL A 101 -21.04 -10.41 1.16
C VAL A 101 -19.68 -10.69 1.78
N ARG A 102 -19.63 -11.05 3.06
CA ARG A 102 -18.38 -11.37 3.77
C ARG A 102 -17.63 -12.51 3.11
N ASN A 103 -18.31 -13.59 2.74
CA ASN A 103 -17.70 -14.72 2.05
C ASN A 103 -17.11 -14.32 0.69
N SER A 104 -17.82 -13.48 -0.07
CA SER A 104 -17.35 -12.97 -1.37
C SER A 104 -16.15 -12.03 -1.23
N VAL A 105 -16.11 -11.23 -0.17
CA VAL A 105 -14.96 -10.35 0.14
C VAL A 105 -13.73 -11.18 0.51
N ILE A 106 -13.90 -12.25 1.29
CA ILE A 106 -12.82 -13.17 1.64
C ILE A 106 -12.30 -13.88 0.39
N GLU A 107 -13.17 -14.41 -0.47
CA GLU A 107 -12.77 -15.05 -1.73
C GLU A 107 -11.97 -14.09 -2.63
N ALA A 108 -12.39 -12.82 -2.71
CA ALA A 108 -11.66 -11.79 -3.45
C ALA A 108 -10.29 -11.46 -2.81
N GLY A 109 -10.24 -11.38 -1.48
CA GLY A 109 -9.01 -11.11 -0.73
C GLY A 109 -7.97 -12.23 -0.87
N GLU A 110 -8.39 -13.49 -0.80
CA GLU A 110 -7.49 -14.65 -0.98
C GLU A 110 -6.82 -14.66 -2.36
N LYS A 111 -7.56 -14.28 -3.41
CA LYS A 111 -7.01 -14.16 -4.76
C LYS A 111 -5.99 -13.02 -4.89
N ARG A 112 -6.11 -11.95 -4.10
CA ARG A 112 -5.19 -10.81 -4.11
C ARG A 112 -3.88 -11.06 -3.37
N ILE A 113 -3.92 -11.79 -2.25
CA ILE A 113 -2.75 -11.93 -1.36
C ILE A 113 -1.49 -12.37 -2.13
N ARG A 114 -1.62 -13.31 -3.08
CA ARG A 114 -0.51 -13.78 -3.90
C ARG A 114 0.11 -12.68 -4.79
N PRO A 115 -0.64 -12.00 -5.68
CA PRO A 115 -0.15 -10.84 -6.42
C PRO A 115 0.44 -9.72 -5.56
N CYS A 116 -0.22 -9.33 -4.47
CA CYS A 116 0.20 -8.20 -3.64
C CYS A 116 1.51 -8.51 -2.88
N LEU A 117 1.67 -9.74 -2.40
CA LEU A 117 2.95 -10.17 -1.81
C LEU A 117 4.05 -10.22 -2.85
N MET A 118 3.76 -10.64 -4.09
CA MET A 118 4.75 -10.67 -5.17
C MET A 118 5.26 -9.26 -5.51
N THR A 119 4.37 -8.28 -5.67
CA THR A 119 4.75 -6.89 -5.97
C THR A 119 5.53 -6.29 -4.80
N THR A 120 5.01 -6.44 -3.58
CA THR A 120 5.67 -5.97 -2.36
C THR A 120 7.06 -6.55 -2.17
N ALA A 121 7.21 -7.87 -2.29
CA ALA A 121 8.50 -8.54 -2.17
C ALA A 121 9.47 -8.08 -3.26
N THR A 122 9.02 -7.99 -4.51
CA THR A 122 9.87 -7.55 -5.63
C THR A 122 10.37 -6.13 -5.43
N THR A 123 9.49 -5.21 -5.03
CA THR A 123 9.86 -3.82 -4.77
C THR A 123 10.82 -3.70 -3.58
N ILE A 124 10.54 -4.39 -2.47
CA ILE A 124 11.42 -4.40 -1.29
C ILE A 124 12.81 -4.92 -1.66
N LEU A 125 12.89 -6.04 -2.39
CA LEU A 125 14.17 -6.62 -2.84
C LEU A 125 14.91 -5.71 -3.82
N ALA A 126 14.21 -5.00 -4.70
CA ALA A 126 14.81 -4.06 -5.64
C ALA A 126 15.35 -2.79 -4.95
N LEU A 127 14.67 -2.32 -3.89
CA LEU A 127 15.07 -1.12 -3.15
C LEU A 127 16.16 -1.40 -2.10
N LEU A 128 16.26 -2.64 -1.61
CA LEU A 128 17.25 -3.03 -0.62
C LEU A 128 18.70 -2.65 -1.00
N PRO A 129 19.23 -2.96 -2.20
CA PRO A 129 20.58 -2.55 -2.58
C PRO A 129 20.74 -1.03 -2.75
N ILE A 130 19.66 -0.32 -3.08
CA ILE A 130 19.69 1.15 -3.22
C ILE A 130 19.88 1.79 -1.84
N LEU A 131 19.18 1.28 -0.83
CA LEU A 131 19.28 1.77 0.55
C LEU A 131 20.64 1.49 1.20
N THR A 132 21.39 0.51 0.69
CA THR A 132 22.74 0.17 1.20
C THR A 132 23.89 0.75 0.36
N SER A 133 23.59 1.43 -0.75
CA SER A 133 24.60 1.87 -1.72
C SER A 133 25.33 3.14 -1.29
N THR A 134 26.66 3.07 -1.12
CA THR A 134 27.53 4.20 -0.69
C THR A 134 28.21 4.93 -1.87
N GLY A 135 27.84 4.61 -3.12
CA GLY A 135 28.47 5.17 -4.33
C GLY A 135 28.04 6.60 -4.68
N ARG A 136 28.58 7.14 -5.79
CA ARG A 136 28.17 8.45 -6.33
C ARG A 136 26.67 8.45 -6.67
N GLY A 137 25.94 9.47 -6.22
CA GLY A 137 24.50 9.61 -6.43
C GLY A 137 23.61 8.97 -5.37
N SER A 138 24.20 8.30 -4.36
CA SER A 138 23.49 7.78 -3.18
C SER A 138 22.68 8.86 -2.45
N ASP A 139 23.23 10.07 -2.35
CA ASP A 139 22.58 11.24 -1.73
C ASP A 139 21.21 11.60 -2.33
N ILE A 140 20.95 11.22 -3.58
CA ILE A 140 19.68 11.47 -4.27
C ILE A 140 18.82 10.20 -4.31
N MET A 141 19.44 9.03 -4.55
CA MET A 141 18.72 7.77 -4.68
C MET A 141 18.14 7.26 -3.36
N ILE A 142 18.85 7.40 -2.25
CA ILE A 142 18.40 6.91 -0.94
C ILE A 142 17.13 7.64 -0.48
N PRO A 143 17.10 9.00 -0.44
CA PRO A 143 15.88 9.73 -0.06
C PRO A 143 14.68 9.44 -0.98
N MET A 144 14.93 9.10 -2.25
CA MET A 144 13.88 8.73 -3.21
C MET A 144 13.32 7.33 -2.95
N ALA A 145 14.14 6.39 -2.50
CA ALA A 145 13.74 5.00 -2.25
C ALA A 145 12.96 4.81 -0.93
N ILE A 146 13.22 5.64 0.08
CA ILE A 146 12.64 5.48 1.42
C ILE A 146 11.11 5.57 1.46
N PRO A 147 10.44 6.58 0.86
CA PRO A 147 8.99 6.64 0.85
C PRO A 147 8.36 5.41 0.21
N ALA A 148 8.92 4.93 -0.89
CA ALA A 148 8.46 3.73 -1.58
C ALA A 148 8.63 2.50 -0.68
N PHE A 149 9.80 2.32 -0.05
CA PHE A 149 10.05 1.21 0.85
C PHE A 149 9.09 1.18 2.05
N GLY A 150 8.95 2.31 2.75
CA GLY A 150 8.06 2.43 3.91
C GLY A 150 6.59 2.29 3.53
N GLY A 151 6.19 2.87 2.40
CA GLY A 151 4.85 2.73 1.87
C GLY A 151 4.50 1.30 1.52
N MET A 152 5.43 0.53 0.93
CA MET A 152 5.21 -0.89 0.61
C MET A 152 5.12 -1.79 1.86
N LEU A 153 5.89 -1.48 2.91
CA LEU A 153 5.76 -2.20 4.19
C LEU A 153 4.36 -2.03 4.79
N VAL A 154 3.82 -0.81 4.75
CA VAL A 154 2.47 -0.50 5.27
C VAL A 154 1.38 -0.86 4.26
N ALA A 155 1.69 -0.98 2.96
CA ALA A 155 0.75 -1.40 1.93
C ALA A 155 0.16 -2.79 2.22
N LEU A 156 0.88 -3.68 2.91
CA LEU A 156 0.34 -4.95 3.38
C LEU A 156 -0.86 -4.78 4.32
N ILE A 157 -0.95 -3.67 5.07
CA ILE A 157 -2.11 -3.35 5.90
C ILE A 157 -3.29 -2.92 5.03
N THR A 158 -3.04 -2.27 3.88
CA THR A 158 -4.11 -1.88 2.92
C THR A 158 -4.84 -3.08 2.33
N LEU A 159 -4.23 -4.27 2.40
CA LEU A 159 -4.85 -5.55 2.06
C LEU A 159 -6.14 -5.81 2.83
N PHE A 160 -6.26 -5.24 4.03
CA PHE A 160 -7.47 -5.31 4.84
C PHE A 160 -8.38 -4.10 4.65
N VAL A 161 -7.81 -2.89 4.50
CA VAL A 161 -8.57 -1.63 4.47
C VAL A 161 -9.58 -1.60 3.32
N VAL A 162 -9.15 -1.88 2.08
CA VAL A 162 -10.03 -1.81 0.90
C VAL A 162 -11.19 -2.83 0.96
N PRO A 163 -10.98 -4.13 1.23
CA PRO A 163 -12.07 -5.09 1.36
C PRO A 163 -13.02 -4.76 2.51
N VAL A 164 -12.52 -4.27 3.66
CA VAL A 164 -13.39 -3.87 4.78
C VAL A 164 -14.28 -2.69 4.38
N LEU A 165 -13.72 -1.64 3.78
CA LEU A 165 -14.49 -0.49 3.30
C LEU A 165 -15.53 -0.90 2.23
N PHE A 166 -15.15 -1.81 1.32
CA PHE A 166 -16.06 -2.32 0.31
C PHE A 166 -17.20 -3.15 0.93
N SER A 167 -16.88 -4.04 1.88
CA SER A 167 -17.87 -4.84 2.60
C SER A 167 -18.88 -3.95 3.32
N TRP A 168 -18.41 -2.89 3.99
CA TRP A 168 -19.27 -1.97 4.70
C TRP A 168 -20.26 -1.27 3.78
N LYS A 169 -19.81 -0.86 2.59
CA LYS A 169 -20.69 -0.26 1.57
C LYS A 169 -21.79 -1.23 1.11
N GLU A 170 -21.43 -2.47 0.78
CA GLU A 170 -22.38 -3.47 0.29
C GLU A 170 -23.35 -3.91 1.39
N GLU A 171 -22.89 -4.03 2.64
CA GLU A 171 -23.77 -4.29 3.79
C GLU A 171 -24.80 -3.15 4.01
N LEU A 172 -24.42 -1.89 3.77
CA LEU A 172 -25.34 -0.74 3.83
C LEU A 172 -26.36 -0.75 2.69
N GLU A 173 -25.96 -1.16 1.48
CA GLU A 173 -26.84 -1.25 0.32
C GLU A 173 -27.94 -2.32 0.53
N ILE A 174 -27.57 -3.50 1.04
CA ILE A 174 -28.53 -4.57 1.41
C ILE A 174 -29.48 -4.12 2.53
N LYS A 175 -28.99 -3.32 3.49
CA LYS A 175 -29.84 -2.79 4.56
C LYS A 175 -30.90 -1.84 4.00
N ASN A 176 -30.55 -0.99 3.03
CA ASN A 176 -31.49 -0.06 2.40
C ASN A 176 -32.52 -0.79 1.53
N GLU A 177 -32.14 -1.85 0.81
CA GLU A 177 -33.07 -2.68 0.02
C GLU A 177 -34.07 -3.45 0.88
N ARG A 178 -33.76 -3.75 2.15
CA ARG A 178 -34.70 -4.41 3.08
C ARG A 178 -35.68 -3.45 3.76
N ILE A 179 -35.42 -2.14 3.71
CA ILE A 179 -36.25 -1.12 4.37
C ILE A 179 -37.29 -0.53 3.39
N ASN A 180 -37.06 -0.64 2.09
CA ASN A 180 -38.03 -0.34 1.02
C ASN A 180 -38.80 -1.59 0.59
#